data_AF-A0A962VB15-F1
#
_entry.id   AF-A0A962VB15-F1
#
_cell.length_a   1.000
_cell.length_b   1.000
_cell.length_c   1.000
_cell.angle_alpha   90.00
_cell.angle_beta   90.00
_cell.angle_gamma   90.00
#
_symmetry.space_group_name_H-M   'P 1'
#
loop_
_entity.id
_entity.type
_entity.pdbx_description
1 polymer ?
#
loop_
_entity_poly.entity_id
_entity_poly.type
_entity_poly.pdbx_seq_one_letter_code
_entity_poly.pdbx_strand_id
1 'polypeptide(L)' 'MPSDTPTTPHQHRLAETIRQACIEAALQGYENAAISGLCHEGAWEAAISAIRMVDVDDVIREHEKNDQPASLSE' A
#
# COMPACT_ATOMS: atom_id res chain seq x y z
N MET A 1 9.84 2.26 24.68
CA MET A 1 10.84 2.11 23.60
C MET A 1 10.40 0.93 22.74
N PRO A 2 10.57 0.98 21.41
CA PRO A 2 10.00 -0.01 20.51
C PRO A 2 10.46 -1.41 20.91
N SER A 3 9.51 -2.33 21.01
CA SER A 3 9.71 -3.72 21.35
C SER A 3 10.43 -4.42 20.19
N ASP A 4 11.73 -4.68 20.36
CA ASP A 4 12.63 -5.41 19.44
C ASP A 4 12.23 -6.89 19.26
N THR A 5 10.99 -7.13 18.86
CA THR A 5 10.55 -8.48 18.50
C THR A 5 10.88 -8.68 17.02
N PRO A 6 11.66 -9.70 16.65
CA PRO A 6 12.00 -9.93 15.25
C PRO A 6 10.73 -10.20 14.43
N THR A 7 10.50 -9.36 13.42
CA THR A 7 9.42 -9.52 12.45
C THR A 7 9.63 -10.81 11.66
N THR A 8 8.61 -11.67 11.62
CA THR A 8 8.66 -12.92 10.84
C THR A 8 8.73 -12.62 9.33
N PRO A 9 9.25 -13.55 8.50
CA PRO A 9 9.31 -13.36 7.05
C PRO A 9 7.96 -13.05 6.41
N HIS A 10 6.88 -13.66 6.91
CA HIS A 10 5.51 -13.37 6.46
C HIS A 10 5.10 -11.93 6.78
N GLN A 11 5.30 -11.48 8.03
CA GLN A 11 5.01 -10.11 8.43
C GLN A 11 5.85 -9.08 7.64
N HIS A 12 7.10 -9.43 7.29
CA HIS A 12 7.93 -8.58 6.45
C HIS A 12 7.39 -8.45 5.02
N ARG A 13 6.95 -9.55 4.40
CA ARG A 13 6.31 -9.51 3.07
C ARG A 13 5.02 -8.70 3.07
N LEU A 14 4.20 -8.86 4.12
CA LEU A 14 2.98 -8.08 4.29
C LEU A 14 3.29 -6.58 4.43
N ALA A 15 4.26 -6.22 5.29
CA ALA A 15 4.67 -4.83 5.46
C ALA A 15 5.18 -4.19 4.17
N GLU A 16 5.90 -4.95 3.33
CA GLU A 16 6.35 -4.46 2.04
C GLU A 16 5.20 -4.32 1.04
N THR A 17 4.22 -5.23 1.08
CA THR A 17 3.00 -5.12 0.24
C THR A 17 2.21 -3.86 0.60
N ILE A 18 2.02 -3.58 1.90
CA ILE A 18 1.37 -2.35 2.37
C ILE A 18 2.16 -1.12 1.95
N ARG A 19 3.49 -1.14 2.10
CA ARG A 19 4.35 -0.03 1.65
C ARG A 19 4.16 0.25 0.15
N GLN A 20 4.16 -0.81 -0.66
CA GLN A 20 4.01 -0.70 -2.09
C GLN A 20 2.64 -0.11 -2.47
N ALA A 21 1.55 -0.57 -1.83
CA ALA A 21 0.21 -0.03 -2.05
C ALA A 21 0.13 1.48 -1.71
N CYS A 22 0.77 1.91 -0.62
CA CYS A 22 0.86 3.33 -0.28
C CYS A 22 1.64 4.15 -1.32
N ILE A 23 2.76 3.62 -1.83
CA ILE A 23 3.57 4.31 -2.86
C ILE A 23 2.76 4.46 -4.14
N GLU A 24 2.08 3.39 -4.58
CA GLU A 24 1.24 3.40 -5.78
C GLU A 24 0.09 4.40 -5.67
N ALA A 25 -0.61 4.42 -4.53
CA ALA A 25 -1.66 5.40 -4.29
C ALA A 25 -1.12 6.84 -4.32
N ALA A 26 0.06 7.09 -3.74
CA ALA A 26 0.69 8.40 -3.76
C ALA A 26 1.01 8.87 -5.19
N LEU A 27 1.64 8.00 -5.98
CA LEU A 27 1.98 8.27 -7.37
C LEU A 27 0.74 8.56 -8.20
N GLN A 28 -0.28 7.70 -8.09
CA GLN A 28 -1.53 7.88 -8.82
C GLN A 28 -2.25 9.19 -8.42
N GLY A 29 -2.30 9.50 -7.12
CA GLY A 29 -2.90 10.75 -6.63
C GLY A 29 -2.18 11.99 -7.17
N TYR A 30 -0.85 11.98 -7.15
CA TYR A 30 -0.04 13.07 -7.69
C TYR A 30 -0.24 13.25 -9.20
N GLU A 31 -0.14 12.15 -9.96
CA GLU A 31 -0.24 12.16 -11.42
C GLU A 31 -1.63 12.63 -11.88
N ASN A 32 -2.70 12.12 -11.26
CA ASN A 32 -4.06 12.55 -11.56
C ASN A 32 -4.27 14.04 -11.31
N ALA A 33 -3.74 14.56 -10.20
CA ALA A 33 -3.82 15.97 -9.86
C ALA A 33 -3.00 16.84 -10.83
N ALA A 34 -1.79 16.42 -11.19
CA ALA A 34 -0.94 17.12 -12.15
C ALA A 34 -1.59 17.16 -13.55
N ILE A 35 -2.15 16.05 -14.02
CA ILE A 35 -2.90 15.98 -15.30
C ILE A 35 -4.14 16.87 -15.26
N SER A 36 -4.76 17.02 -14.08
CA SER A 36 -5.91 17.92 -13.86
C SER A 36 -5.50 19.40 -13.76
N GLY A 37 -4.21 19.73 -13.90
CA GLY A 37 -3.70 21.09 -13.92
C GLY A 37 -3.45 21.72 -12.54
N LEU A 38 -3.42 20.91 -11.47
CA LEU A 38 -3.04 21.41 -10.15
C LEU A 38 -1.55 21.78 -10.11
N CYS A 39 -1.22 22.77 -9.28
CA CYS A 39 0.17 23.11 -8.98
C CYS A 39 0.83 21.97 -8.19
N HIS A 40 2.17 22.04 -8.04
CA HIS A 40 2.95 21.02 -7.34
C HIS A 40 2.47 20.77 -5.90
N GLU A 41 2.08 21.81 -5.16
CA GLU A 41 1.56 21.69 -3.80
C GLU A 41 0.20 20.99 -3.79
N GLY A 42 -0.71 21.36 -4.70
CA GLY A 42 -2.01 20.69 -4.83
C GLY A 42 -1.88 19.22 -5.27
N ALA A 43 -0.93 18.91 -6.15
CA ALA A 43 -0.63 17.52 -6.53
C ALA A 43 -0.03 16.73 -5.36
N TRP A 44 0.80 17.37 -4.53
CA TRP A 44 1.33 16.75 -3.31
C TRP A 44 0.22 16.47 -2.28
N GLU A 45 -0.69 17.42 -2.05
CA GLU A 45 -1.85 17.20 -1.16
C GLU A 45 -2.76 16.06 -1.65
N ALA A 46 -2.94 15.95 -2.98
CA ALA A 46 -3.68 14.85 -3.59
C ALA A 46 -2.99 13.50 -3.37
N ALA A 47 -1.66 13.43 -3.49
CA ALA A 47 -0.87 12.23 -3.20
C ALA A 47 -1.05 11.78 -1.73
N ILE A 48 -0.95 12.71 -0.78
CA ILE A 48 -1.15 12.41 0.65
C ILE A 48 -2.60 11.96 0.92
N SER A 49 -3.57 12.58 0.25
CA SER A 49 -4.98 12.19 0.37
C SER A 49 -5.22 10.78 -0.17
N ALA A 50 -4.59 10.42 -1.30
CA ALA A 50 -4.66 9.09 -1.86
C ALA A 50 -4.05 8.03 -0.93
N ILE A 51 -2.88 8.29 -0.32
CA ILE A 51 -2.31 7.40 0.70
C ILE A 51 -3.30 7.17 1.86
N ARG A 52 -3.97 8.23 2.34
CA ARG A 52 -4.95 8.14 3.44
C ARG A 52 -6.19 7.34 3.07
N MET A 53 -6.48 7.17 1.78
CA MET A 53 -7.61 6.39 1.27
C MET A 53 -7.26 4.93 0.99
N VAL A 54 -5.99 4.53 1.12
CA VAL A 54 -5.61 3.12 1.00
C VAL A 54 -6.33 2.30 2.07
N ASP A 55 -7.13 1.34 1.62
CA ASP A 55 -7.76 0.36 2.50
C ASP A 55 -6.74 -0.72 2.86
N VAL A 56 -6.13 -0.55 4.03
CA VAL A 56 -5.07 -1.47 4.52
C VAL A 56 -5.64 -2.86 4.82
N ASP A 57 -6.89 -2.95 5.28
CA ASP A 57 -7.52 -4.23 5.61
C ASP A 57 -7.74 -5.06 4.33
N ASP A 58 -8.14 -4.41 3.24
CA ASP A 58 -8.23 -5.07 1.94
C ASP A 58 -6.86 -5.51 1.40
N VAL A 59 -5.82 -4.69 1.56
CA VAL A 59 -4.44 -5.09 1.17
C VAL A 59 -3.97 -6.31 1.97
N ILE A 60 -4.26 -6.37 3.29
CA ILE A 60 -3.95 -7.52 4.13
C ILE A 60 -4.69 -8.77 3.63
N ARG A 61 -6.00 -8.65 3.39
CA ARG A 61 -6.83 -9.76 2.92
C ARG A 61 -6.37 -10.32 1.58
N GLU A 62 -5.99 -9.45 0.64
CA GLU A 62 -5.44 -9.87 -0.65
C GLU A 62 -4.04 -10.50 -0.50
N HIS A 63 -3.19 -9.97 0.38
CA HIS A 63 -1.89 -10.58 0.68
C HIS A 63 -2.06 -12.00 1.24
N GLU A 64 -2.96 -12.21 2.20
CA GLU A 64 -3.24 -13.53 2.79
C GLU A 64 -3.74 -14.54 1.75
N LYS A 65 -4.62 -14.11 0.83
CA LYS A 65 -5.08 -14.96 -0.30
C LYS A 65 -3.92 -15.37 -1.21
N ASN A 66 -3.00 -14.44 -1.48
CA ASN A 66 -1.87 -14.66 -2.38
C ASN A 66 -0.71 -15.46 -1.72
N ASP A 67 -0.56 -15.39 -0.40
CA ASP A 67 0.43 -16.18 0.36
C ASP A 67 -0.09 -17.60 0.69
N GLN A 68 -1.38 -17.89 0.44
CA GLN A 68 -1.94 -19.24 0.53
C GLN A 68 -1.40 -20.11 -0.63
N PRO A 69 -0.74 -21.25 -0.36
CA PRO A 69 -0.24 -22.12 -1.42
C PRO A 69 -1.42 -22.71 -2.21
N ALA A 70 -1.29 -22.72 -3.53
CA ALA A 70 -2.18 -23.41 -4.46
C ALA A 70 -2.15 -24.94 -4.25
N SER A 71 -2.71 -25.42 -3.14
CA SER A 71 -2.88 -26.84 -2.82
C SER A 71 -4.33 -27.14 -2.50
N LEU A 72 -5.20 -27.05 -3.52
CA LEU A 72 -6.30 -28.01 -3.68
C LEU A 72 -6.78 -27.99 -5.14
N SER A 73 -6.03 -28.67 -5.99
CA SER A 73 -6.57 -29.26 -7.22
C SER A 73 -6.18 -30.73 -7.15
N GLU A 74 -7.06 -31.52 -6.52
CA GLU A 74 -7.15 -32.98 -6.69
C GLU A 74 -7.61 -33.32 -8.11
#